data_AF-A0A946S237-F1
#
_entry.id   AF-A0A946S237-F1
#
_cell.length_a   1.000
_cell.length_b   1.000
_cell.length_c   1.000
_cell.angle_alpha   90.00
_cell.angle_beta   90.00
_cell.angle_gamma   90.00
#
_symmetry.space_group_name_H-M   'P 1'
#
loop_
_entity.id
_entity.type
_entity.pdbx_description
1 polymer ?
#
loop_
_entity_poly.entity_id
_entity_poly.type
_entity_poly.pdbx_seq_one_letter_code
_entity_poly.pdbx_strand_id
1 'polypeptide(L)'
;MHNRLLLRPGDYEWEEERKNDVFLYYTQHLSGIEKIKVPKGLQLAKQVDFKEIDETYAAFSGKCELEGRELTIRQNLELRRRQIPPDGYPGFRDSVNEANKFAETVFRVERGGAK
;
A
#
# COMPACT_ATOMS: atom_id res chain seq x y z
N MET A 1 7.98 -7.91 0.19
CA MET A 1 8.24 -8.61 1.48
C MET A 1 6.88 -8.95 2.09
N HIS A 2 6.50 -10.22 2.20
CA HIS A 2 5.32 -10.62 2.99
C HIS A 2 5.68 -10.49 4.48
N ASN A 3 5.43 -9.31 5.06
CA ASN A 3 5.80 -9.03 6.45
C ASN A 3 4.65 -9.38 7.40
N ARG A 4 4.60 -10.67 7.75
CA ARG A 4 3.59 -11.31 8.60
C ARG A 4 3.36 -10.67 9.97
N LEU A 5 4.30 -9.84 10.42
CA LEU A 5 4.23 -9.19 11.72
C LEU A 5 3.55 -7.82 11.66
N LEU A 6 3.55 -7.14 10.50
CA LEU A 6 3.05 -5.77 10.37
C LEU A 6 1.66 -5.68 9.74
N LEU A 7 1.34 -6.54 8.75
CA LEU A 7 0.04 -6.56 8.09
C LEU A 7 -0.48 -7.99 7.90
N ARG A 8 -1.16 -8.52 8.92
CA ARG A 8 -1.66 -9.91 8.89
C ARG A 8 -2.71 -10.15 7.80
N PRO A 9 -3.69 -9.25 7.59
CA PRO A 9 -4.63 -9.40 6.49
C PRO A 9 -3.96 -9.48 5.12
N GLY A 10 -2.78 -8.89 4.95
CA GLY A 10 -2.02 -8.96 3.70
C GLY A 10 -1.48 -10.35 3.37
N ASP A 11 -1.41 -11.27 4.34
CA ASP A 11 -0.93 -12.64 4.09
C ASP A 11 -2.04 -13.63 3.72
N TYR A 12 -3.29 -13.18 3.67
CA TYR A 12 -4.42 -14.00 3.29
C TYR A 12 -4.82 -13.74 1.84
N GLU A 13 -5.09 -14.81 1.09
CA GLU A 13 -5.80 -14.70 -0.17
C GLU A 13 -7.29 -14.51 0.12
N TRP A 14 -7.79 -13.31 -0.14
CA TRP A 14 -9.18 -12.92 0.08
C TRP A 14 -10.06 -13.30 -1.11
N GLU A 15 -11.12 -14.08 -0.86
CA GLU A 15 -12.18 -14.41 -1.82
C GLU A 15 -12.76 -13.15 -2.49
N GLU A 16 -13.24 -13.24 -3.72
CA GLU A 16 -13.83 -12.09 -4.43
C GLU A 16 -15.07 -11.53 -3.72
N GLU A 17 -15.95 -12.41 -3.24
CA GLU A 17 -17.22 -12.07 -2.60
C GLU A 17 -17.41 -12.89 -1.33
N ARG A 18 -18.15 -12.36 -0.36
CA ARG A 18 -18.51 -13.08 0.86
C ARG A 18 -19.95 -12.82 1.25
N LYS A 19 -20.59 -13.83 1.86
CA LYS A 19 -21.95 -13.73 2.43
C LYS A 19 -21.96 -13.52 3.95
N ASN A 20 -20.83 -13.79 4.59
CA ASN A 20 -20.65 -13.68 6.04
C ASN A 20 -19.65 -12.58 6.34
N ASP A 21 -19.79 -11.99 7.53
CA ASP A 21 -18.87 -10.98 8.01
C ASP A 21 -17.43 -11.51 8.13
N VAL A 22 -16.47 -10.64 7.86
CA VAL A 22 -15.07 -10.87 8.20
C VAL A 22 -14.83 -10.41 9.62
N PHE A 23 -14.25 -11.27 10.46
CA PHE A 23 -13.80 -10.91 11.79
C PHE A 23 -12.27 -10.88 11.87
N LEU A 24 -11.72 -9.68 12.04
CA LEU A 24 -10.32 -9.41 12.28
C LEU A 24 -10.05 -9.36 13.78
N TYR A 25 -9.00 -10.04 14.23
CA TYR A 25 -8.60 -10.01 15.64
C TYR A 25 -8.26 -8.60 16.14
N TYR A 26 -7.71 -7.74 15.27
CA TYR A 26 -7.29 -6.39 15.61
C TYR A 26 -7.61 -5.41 14.48
N THR A 27 -8.02 -4.20 14.84
CA THR A 27 -7.85 -3.02 13.98
C THR A 27 -6.37 -2.72 13.86
N GLN A 28 -5.94 -2.20 12.70
CA GLN A 28 -4.53 -1.94 12.45
C GLN A 28 -4.36 -0.59 11.75
N HIS A 29 -3.34 0.15 12.15
CA HIS A 29 -2.87 1.32 11.43
C HIS A 29 -1.39 1.14 11.16
N LEU A 30 -1.02 1.12 9.88
CA LEU A 30 0.35 1.01 9.44
C LEU A 30 0.71 2.29 8.67
N SER A 31 1.74 2.99 9.14
CA SER A 31 2.32 4.12 8.42
C SER A 31 3.81 3.87 8.24
N GLY A 32 4.28 4.01 7.01
CA GLY A 32 5.67 3.79 6.65
C GLY A 32 6.18 4.93 5.79
N ILE A 33 7.37 5.42 6.12
CA ILE A 33 8.11 6.37 5.30
C ILE A 33 9.49 5.78 5.06
N GLU A 34 9.81 5.51 3.81
CA GLU A 34 11.12 5.10 3.37
C GLU A 34 11.78 6.24 2.59
N LYS A 35 13.02 6.54 2.95
CA LYS A 35 13.82 7.59 2.31
C LYS A 35 15.11 6.97 1.79
N ILE A 36 15.27 6.98 0.48
CA ILE A 36 16.40 6.36 -0.21
C ILE A 36 17.21 7.45 -0.92
N LYS A 37 18.51 7.52 -0.61
CA LYS A 37 19.41 8.46 -1.29
C LYS A 37 19.83 7.90 -2.64
N VAL A 38 19.39 8.55 -3.70
CA VAL A 38 19.65 8.16 -5.09
C VAL A 38 20.99 8.75 -5.57
N PRO A 39 21.85 7.95 -6.22
CA PRO A 39 23.08 8.44 -6.86
C PRO A 39 22.84 9.59 -7.85
N LYS A 40 23.87 10.43 -8.05
CA LYS A 40 23.79 11.55 -9.00
C LYS A 40 23.51 11.06 -10.41
N GLY A 41 22.67 11.79 -11.14
CA GLY A 41 22.35 11.52 -12.54
C GLY A 41 21.31 10.41 -12.76
N LEU A 42 20.76 9.84 -11.69
CA LEU A 42 19.64 8.92 -11.76
C LEU A 42 18.33 9.64 -11.43
N GLN A 43 17.27 9.27 -12.13
CA GLN A 43 15.90 9.74 -11.92
C GLN A 43 14.94 8.55 -11.86
N LEU A 44 13.73 8.76 -11.34
CA LEU A 44 12.69 7.74 -11.35
C LEU A 44 12.27 7.48 -12.80
N ALA A 45 12.35 6.23 -13.25
CA ALA A 45 12.14 5.86 -14.65
C ALA A 45 10.69 6.07 -15.10
N LYS A 46 9.74 5.78 -14.20
CA LYS A 46 8.32 6.05 -14.38
C LYS A 46 7.72 6.35 -13.01
N GLN A 47 6.80 7.32 -12.95
CA GLN A 47 5.93 7.47 -11.80
C GLN A 47 5.14 6.17 -11.61
N VAL A 48 5.17 5.65 -10.38
CA VAL A 48 4.38 4.49 -10.01
C VAL A 48 2.97 4.98 -9.70
N ASP A 49 2.00 4.47 -10.46
CA ASP A 49 0.59 4.69 -10.24
C ASP A 49 0.08 3.69 -9.20
N PHE A 50 -0.69 4.16 -8.22
CA PHE A 50 -1.37 3.33 -7.21
C PHE A 50 -2.78 3.89 -7.00
N LYS A 51 -3.70 3.02 -6.59
CA LYS A 51 -5.07 3.40 -6.28
C LYS A 51 -5.14 3.86 -4.82
N GLU A 52 -5.46 5.13 -4.61
CA GLU A 52 -5.88 5.57 -3.28
C GLU A 52 -7.30 5.06 -3.02
N ILE A 53 -7.51 4.46 -1.85
CA ILE A 53 -8.77 3.85 -1.45
C ILE A 53 -9.12 4.42 -0.08
N ASP A 54 -10.27 5.06 0.04
CA ASP A 54 -10.82 5.50 1.33
C ASP A 54 -12.25 5.00 1.44
N GLU A 55 -12.39 3.85 2.08
CA GLU A 55 -13.65 3.14 2.24
C GLU A 55 -14.07 3.14 3.71
N THR A 56 -15.34 2.78 3.95
CA THR A 56 -15.94 2.86 5.29
C THR A 56 -15.13 2.10 6.36
N TYR A 57 -14.58 0.94 6.01
CA TYR A 57 -13.93 0.02 6.97
C TYR A 57 -12.41 -0.04 6.83
N ALA A 58 -11.86 0.40 5.70
CA ALA A 58 -10.44 0.39 5.44
C ALA A 58 -10.04 1.52 4.50
N ALA A 59 -8.81 1.97 4.61
CA ALA A 59 -8.24 2.94 3.69
C ALA A 59 -6.78 2.63 3.40
N PHE A 60 -6.35 2.86 2.18
CA PHE A 60 -4.97 2.74 1.73
C PHE A 60 -4.56 3.97 0.92
N SER A 61 -3.39 4.52 1.24
CA SER A 61 -2.72 5.50 0.38
C SER A 61 -1.23 5.18 0.26
N GLY A 62 -0.73 5.26 -0.98
CA GLY A 62 0.69 5.20 -1.31
C GLY A 62 1.17 6.58 -1.76
N LYS A 63 2.49 6.80 -1.78
CA LYS A 63 3.11 7.92 -2.50
C LYS A 63 4.55 7.60 -2.81
N CYS A 64 5.03 7.99 -3.98
CA CYS A 64 6.43 7.90 -4.33
C CYS A 64 6.87 9.17 -5.05
N GLU A 65 7.92 9.82 -4.56
CA GLU A 65 8.42 11.09 -5.10
C GLU A 65 9.94 11.11 -5.05
N LEU A 66 10.57 11.53 -6.14
CA LEU A 66 12.00 11.80 -6.18
C LEU A 66 12.23 13.31 -6.19
N GLU A 67 12.72 13.84 -5.08
CA GLU A 67 13.08 15.25 -4.95
C GLU A 67 14.60 15.39 -4.86
N GLY A 68 15.20 16.01 -5.87
CA GLY A 68 16.66 16.15 -5.97
C GLY A 68 17.37 14.80 -6.05
N ARG A 69 17.81 14.27 -4.90
CA ARG A 69 18.48 12.95 -4.78
C ARG A 69 17.88 12.08 -3.67
N GLU A 70 16.70 12.42 -3.17
CA GLU A 70 16.01 11.63 -2.15
C GLU A 70 14.70 11.10 -2.75
N LEU A 71 14.63 9.78 -2.90
CA LEU A 71 13.40 9.07 -3.21
C LEU A 71 12.67 8.85 -1.89
N THR A 72 11.49 9.45 -1.76
CA THR A 72 10.61 9.25 -0.61
C THR A 72 9.43 8.39 -1.02
N ILE A 73 9.27 7.25 -0.36
CA ILE A 73 8.13 6.34 -0.50
C ILE A 73 7.33 6.43 0.79
N ARG A 74 6.02 6.71 0.68
CA ARG A 74 5.09 6.79 1.81
C ARG A 74 4.00 5.75 1.60
N GLN A 75 3.58 5.13 2.69
CA GLN A 75 2.42 4.25 2.73
C GLN A 75 1.63 4.49 4.00
N ASN A 76 0.31 4.44 3.89
CA ASN A 76 -0.63 4.46 4.98
C ASN A 76 -1.71 3.41 4.72
N LEU A 77 -1.98 2.56 5.71
CA LEU A 77 -3.07 1.58 5.68
C LEU A 77 -3.80 1.60 7.01
N GLU A 78 -5.12 1.74 6.93
CA GLU A 78 -6.02 1.74 8.06
C GLU A 78 -7.02 0.61 7.93
N LEU A 79 -7.15 -0.20 8.97
CA LEU A 79 -8.22 -1.17 9.17
C LEU A 79 -9.03 -0.72 10.37
N ARG A 80 -10.17 -0.08 10.10
CA ARG A 80 -10.91 0.76 11.05
C ARG A 80 -11.83 -0.07 11.96
N ARG A 81 -12.27 -1.25 11.53
CA ARG A 81 -13.17 -2.12 12.30
C ARG A 81 -12.73 -3.59 12.27
N ARG A 82 -13.14 -4.32 13.32
CA ARG A 82 -12.88 -5.76 13.46
C ARG A 82 -13.89 -6.61 12.71
N GLN A 83 -15.16 -6.22 12.73
CA GLN A 83 -16.21 -6.93 12.01
C GLN A 83 -16.55 -6.12 10.76
N ILE A 84 -16.42 -6.75 9.60
CA ILE A 84 -16.65 -6.12 8.29
C ILE A 84 -17.79 -6.89 7.62
N PRO A 85 -18.96 -6.26 7.45
CA PRO A 85 -20.11 -6.89 6.81
C PRO A 85 -19.88 -7.08 5.30
N PRO A 86 -20.65 -7.95 4.63
CA PRO A 86 -20.52 -8.25 3.19
C PRO A 86 -20.50 -7.03 2.25
N ASP A 87 -21.30 -6.01 2.55
CA ASP A 87 -21.37 -4.76 1.78
C ASP A 87 -20.08 -3.92 1.90
N GLY A 88 -19.39 -4.02 3.03
CA GLY A 88 -18.10 -3.37 3.28
C GLY A 88 -16.87 -4.15 2.86
N TYR A 89 -17.05 -5.44 2.55
CA TYR A 89 -15.97 -6.36 2.26
C TYR A 89 -15.15 -5.99 1.01
N PRO A 90 -15.75 -5.58 -0.13
CA PRO A 90 -14.98 -5.23 -1.32
C PRO A 90 -13.97 -4.11 -1.06
N GLY A 91 -14.37 -3.03 -0.38
CA GLY A 91 -13.48 -1.91 -0.06
C GLY A 91 -12.33 -2.29 0.88
N PHE A 92 -12.61 -3.17 1.85
CA PHE A 92 -11.58 -3.76 2.70
C PHE A 92 -10.58 -4.59 1.89
N ARG A 93 -11.08 -5.50 1.05
CA ARG A 93 -10.27 -6.38 0.21
C ARG A 93 -9.38 -5.57 -0.74
N ASP A 94 -9.95 -4.59 -1.42
CA ASP A 94 -9.23 -3.69 -2.31
C ASP A 94 -8.10 -2.96 -1.57
N SER A 95 -8.37 -2.44 -0.37
CA SER A 95 -7.37 -1.72 0.43
C SER A 95 -6.18 -2.61 0.80
N VAL A 96 -6.44 -3.85 1.21
CA VAL A 96 -5.38 -4.83 1.56
C VAL A 96 -4.61 -5.27 0.32
N ASN A 97 -5.30 -5.56 -0.78
CA ASN A 97 -4.68 -6.00 -2.03
C ASN A 97 -3.81 -4.91 -2.66
N GLU A 98 -4.28 -3.66 -2.66
CA GLU A 98 -3.50 -2.54 -3.20
C GLU A 98 -2.29 -2.23 -2.30
N ALA A 99 -2.42 -2.36 -0.97
CA ALA A 99 -1.27 -2.26 -0.07
C ALA A 99 -0.21 -3.33 -0.35
N ASN A 100 -0.61 -4.58 -0.57
CA ASN A 100 0.30 -5.66 -0.96
C ASN A 100 0.98 -5.38 -2.30
N LYS A 101 0.19 -5.00 -3.32
CA LYS A 101 0.72 -4.66 -4.64
C LYS A 101 1.69 -3.49 -4.58
N PHE A 102 1.42 -2.47 -3.78
CA PHE A 102 2.33 -1.35 -3.56
C PHE A 102 3.64 -1.81 -2.92
N ALA A 103 3.57 -2.69 -1.91
CA ALA A 103 4.74 -3.26 -1.25
C ALA A 103 5.60 -4.17 -2.16
N GLU A 104 5.02 -4.71 -3.23
CA GLU A 104 5.72 -5.50 -4.26
C GLU A 104 6.21 -4.65 -5.44
N THR A 105 5.83 -3.37 -5.49
CA THR A 105 6.17 -2.51 -6.60
C THR A 105 7.67 -2.16 -6.61
N VAL A 106 8.28 -2.32 -7.79
CA VAL A 106 9.68 -1.95 -8.01
C VAL A 106 9.79 -0.49 -8.44
N PHE A 107 10.36 0.34 -7.56
CA PHE A 107 10.68 1.74 -7.86
C PHE A 107 12.01 1.83 -8.62
N ARG A 108 11.93 1.77 -9.96
CA ARG A 108 13.11 1.75 -10.82
C ARG A 108 13.67 3.17 -11.03
N VAL A 109 14.97 3.32 -10.79
CA VAL A 109 15.73 4.54 -11.11
C VAL A 109 16.71 4.28 -12.25
N GLU A 110 16.82 5.22 -13.19
CA GLU A 110 17.63 5.10 -14.40
C GLU A 110 18.43 6.37 -14.69
N ARG A 111 19.50 6.24 -15.49
CA ARG A 111 20.29 7.39 -15.94
C ARG A 111 19.46 8.24 -16.90
N GLY A 112 19.02 9.41 -16.45
CA GLY A 112 18.37 10.39 -17.32
C GLY A 112 17.25 11.16 -16.65
N GLY A 113 17.46 12.47 -16.52
CA GLY A 113 16.39 13.47 -16.44
C GLY A 113 16.86 14.81 -15.88
N ALA A 114 17.81 15.42 -16.60
CA ALA A 114 17.87 16.84 -16.96
C ALA A 114 19.02 16.96 -17.98
N LYS A 115 18.68 16.94 -19.27
CA LYS A 115 19.35 17.83 -20.22
C LYS A 115 18.49 19.06 -20.31
#